data_AF-A0A8H6WZE4-F1
#
_entry.id   AF-A0A8H6WZE4-F1
#
_cell.length_a   1.000
_cell.length_b   1.000
_cell.length_c   1.000
_cell.angle_alpha   90.00
_cell.angle_beta   90.00
_cell.angle_gamma   90.00
#
_symmetry.space_group_name_H-M   'P 1'
#
loop_
_entity.id
_entity.type
_entity.pdbx_description
1 polymer ?
#
loop_
_entity_poly.entity_id
_entity_poly.type
_entity_poly.pdbx_seq_one_letter_code
_entity_poly.pdbx_strand_id
1 'polypeptide(L)'
;MATTTTTNNATNPNPLPVALFDSLLPKLITVLEEIEKPDGVVTPQARQAVLAATNEFRDALTKAKELATNLPGGDLRIEEQVDVIEMLTELRDRKRRQLAEFSSRTMDAAGPTLNSSSSDSMMTL
;
A
#
# COMPACT_ATOMS: atom_id res chain seq x y z
N MET A 1 2.78 -2.05 37.27
CA MET A 1 1.61 -2.16 36.36
C MET A 1 1.96 -1.39 35.10
N ALA A 2 2.29 -2.10 34.03
CA ALA A 2 2.74 -1.50 32.77
C ALA A 2 1.56 -1.45 31.80
N THR A 3 1.11 -0.26 31.44
CA THR A 3 0.14 -0.02 30.38
C THR A 3 0.90 0.26 29.08
N THR A 4 1.04 -0.76 28.24
CA THR A 4 1.58 -0.61 26.88
C THR A 4 0.56 0.10 26.00
N THR A 5 0.87 1.35 25.64
CA THR A 5 0.16 2.09 24.60
C THR A 5 0.62 1.54 23.25
N THR A 6 -0.24 0.80 22.55
CA THR A 6 -0.01 0.35 21.18
C THR A 6 -0.24 1.52 20.23
N THR A 7 0.80 2.32 20.00
CA THR A 7 0.93 3.21 18.85
C THR A 7 1.44 2.41 17.65
N ASN A 8 0.54 1.87 16.84
CA ASN A 8 0.88 1.34 15.51
C ASN A 8 0.14 2.15 14.44
N ASN A 9 0.47 3.44 14.34
CA ASN A 9 0.19 4.23 13.14
C ASN A 9 1.36 3.98 12.18
N ALA A 10 1.22 2.99 11.30
CA ALA A 10 2.16 2.76 10.22
C ALA A 10 2.11 3.97 9.29
N THR A 11 3.08 4.88 9.43
CA THR A 11 3.44 5.84 8.39
C THR A 11 3.90 5.06 7.18
N ASN A 12 2.96 4.71 6.30
CA ASN A 12 3.29 4.29 4.94
C ASN A 12 4.11 5.43 4.34
N PRO A 13 5.42 5.23 4.05
CA PRO A 13 6.20 6.25 3.37
C PRO A 13 5.47 6.57 2.07
N ASN A 14 5.19 7.85 1.82
CA ASN A 14 4.44 8.28 0.66
C ASN A 14 5.03 7.59 -0.60
N PRO A 15 4.29 6.65 -1.23
CA PRO A 15 4.83 5.81 -2.30
C PRO A 15 5.09 6.62 -3.57
N LEU A 16 4.61 7.87 -3.58
CA LEU A 16 4.79 8.82 -4.66
C LEU A 16 5.91 9.79 -4.30
N PRO A 17 7.08 9.70 -4.95
CA PRO A 17 8.11 10.72 -4.84
C PRO A 17 7.68 11.95 -5.65
N VAL A 18 6.75 12.73 -5.10
CA VAL A 18 6.16 13.93 -5.73
C VAL A 18 7.27 14.90 -6.16
N ALA A 19 8.31 15.05 -5.33
CA ALA A 19 9.47 15.88 -5.64
C ALA A 19 10.21 15.48 -6.93
N LEU A 20 10.21 14.19 -7.31
CA LEU A 20 10.84 13.72 -8.53
C LEU A 20 10.00 14.10 -9.76
N PHE A 21 8.68 13.98 -9.68
CA PHE A 21 7.77 14.42 -10.73
C PHE A 21 7.76 15.95 -10.88
N ASP A 22 7.75 16.68 -9.77
CA ASP A 22 7.82 18.14 -9.75
C ASP A 22 9.12 18.66 -10.39
N SER A 23 10.21 17.89 -10.29
CA SER A 23 11.50 18.26 -10.88
C SER A 23 11.59 18.07 -12.41
N LEU A 24 10.63 17.37 -13.04
CA LEU A 24 10.67 17.09 -14.48
C LEU A 24 10.48 18.35 -15.32
N LEU A 25 9.51 19.20 -14.96
CA LEU A 25 9.22 20.43 -15.69
C LEU A 25 10.38 21.44 -15.60
N PRO A 26 10.96 21.73 -14.42
CA PRO A 26 12.18 22.54 -14.31
C PRO A 26 13.34 22.01 -15.15
N LYS A 27 13.59 20.69 -15.14
CA LYS A 27 14.67 20.08 -15.94
C LYS A 27 14.44 20.23 -17.45
N LEU A 28 13.20 20.12 -17.91
CA LEU A 28 12.86 20.37 -19.30
C LEU A 28 13.07 21.84 -19.69
N ILE A 29 12.69 22.76 -18.81
CA ILE A 29 12.92 24.20 -19.00
C ILE A 29 14.42 24.47 -19.12
N THR A 30 15.25 23.89 -18.26
CA THR A 30 16.71 24.01 -18.37
C THR A 30 17.25 23.54 -19.71
N VAL A 31 16.75 22.42 -20.25
CA VAL A 31 17.14 21.95 -21.59
C VAL A 31 16.77 22.97 -22.67
N LEU A 32 15.57 23.54 -22.61
CA LEU A 32 15.12 24.55 -23.57
C LEU A 32 15.92 25.85 -23.46
N GLU A 33 16.22 26.31 -22.25
CA GLU A 33 17.05 27.49 -22.00
C GLU A 33 18.48 27.29 -22.54
N GLU A 34 19.09 26.11 -22.37
CA GLU A 34 20.41 25.82 -22.92
C GLU A 34 20.42 25.83 -24.46
N ILE A 35 19.31 25.43 -25.10
CA ILE A 35 19.15 25.44 -26.57
C ILE A 35 18.92 26.87 -27.08
N GLU A 36 18.15 27.69 -26.35
CA GLU A 36 17.78 29.05 -26.75
C GLU A 36 18.92 30.07 -26.54
N LYS A 37 19.94 29.73 -25.76
CA LYS A 37 21.14 30.57 -25.62
C LYS A 37 21.71 30.95 -27.00
N PRO A 38 22.19 32.18 -27.19
CA PRO A 38 22.69 32.67 -28.48
C PRO A 38 23.89 31.85 -29.02
N ASP A 39 24.61 31.16 -28.12
CA ASP A 39 25.69 30.23 -28.45
C ASP A 39 25.23 28.76 -28.55
N GLY A 40 23.92 28.50 -28.39
CA GLY A 40 23.25 27.28 -27.90
C GLY A 40 23.50 25.97 -28.66
N VAL A 41 24.22 26.03 -29.77
CA VAL A 41 24.78 24.85 -30.46
C VAL A 41 26.04 25.19 -31.26
N VAL A 42 26.49 26.44 -31.20
CA VAL A 42 27.55 26.97 -32.05
C VAL A 42 28.92 26.59 -31.47
N THR A 43 29.06 26.64 -30.15
CA THR A 43 30.30 26.26 -29.47
C THR A 43 30.27 24.80 -29.00
N PRO A 44 31.41 24.09 -28.98
CA PRO A 44 31.49 22.73 -28.43
C PRO A 44 31.05 22.64 -26.96
N GLN A 45 31.28 23.71 -26.19
CA GLN A 45 30.88 23.80 -24.78
C GLN A 45 29.37 23.92 -24.62
N ALA A 46 28.70 24.74 -25.45
CA ALA A 46 27.24 24.82 -25.45
C ALA A 46 26.58 23.50 -25.85
N ARG A 47 27.14 22.79 -26.84
CA ARG A 47 26.66 21.42 -27.19
C ARG A 47 26.79 20.46 -26.02
N GLN A 48 27.91 20.52 -25.30
CA GLN A 48 28.11 19.66 -24.13
C GLN A 48 27.13 20.00 -23.00
N ALA A 49 26.82 21.28 -22.79
CA ALA A 49 25.83 21.72 -21.81
C ALA A 49 24.42 21.24 -22.16
N VAL A 50 23.99 21.37 -23.41
CA VAL A 50 22.70 20.84 -23.89
C VAL A 50 22.64 19.32 -23.75
N LEU A 51 23.71 18.60 -24.12
CA LEU A 51 23.77 17.15 -23.96
C LEU A 51 23.70 16.72 -22.48
N ALA A 52 24.39 17.44 -21.59
CA ALA A 52 24.36 17.16 -20.16
C ALA A 52 22.96 17.38 -19.58
N ALA A 53 22.32 18.52 -19.87
CA ALA A 53 20.96 18.82 -19.43
C ALA A 53 19.94 17.81 -19.99
N THR A 54 20.11 17.40 -21.25
CA THR A 54 19.22 16.41 -21.89
C THR A 54 19.36 15.03 -21.26
N ASN A 55 20.59 14.60 -20.98
CA ASN A 55 20.83 13.33 -20.29
C ASN A 55 20.26 13.35 -18.87
N GLU A 56 20.44 14.45 -18.15
CA GLU A 56 19.89 14.61 -16.80
C GLU A 56 18.35 14.56 -16.79
N PHE A 57 17.70 15.23 -17.75
CA PHE A 57 16.25 15.13 -17.94
C PHE A 57 15.81 13.71 -18.30
N ARG A 58 16.51 13.05 -19.24
CA ARG A 58 16.21 11.67 -19.63
C ARG A 58 16.30 10.71 -18.45
N ASP A 59 17.35 10.83 -17.65
CA ASP A 59 17.57 9.95 -16.51
C ASP A 59 16.53 10.20 -15.40
N ALA A 60 16.13 11.46 -15.18
CA ALA A 60 15.02 11.79 -14.28
C ALA A 60 13.68 11.21 -14.78
N LEU A 61 13.42 11.27 -16.09
CA LEU A 61 12.22 10.73 -16.71
C LEU A 61 12.17 9.21 -16.65
N THR A 62 13.29 8.52 -16.89
CA THR A 62 13.37 7.06 -16.77
C THR A 62 13.09 6.63 -15.33
N LYS A 63 13.70 7.30 -14.33
CA LYS A 63 13.41 7.03 -12.91
C LYS A 63 11.94 7.28 -12.57
N ALA A 64 11.36 8.37 -13.06
CA ALA A 64 9.94 8.68 -12.86
C ALA A 64 9.04 7.58 -13.43
N LYS A 65 9.36 7.12 -14.64
CA LYS A 65 8.64 6.04 -15.31
C LYS A 65 8.75 4.73 -14.54
N GLU A 66 9.96 4.33 -14.14
CA GLU A 66 10.18 3.13 -13.34
C GLU A 66 9.41 3.16 -12.01
N LEU A 67 9.37 4.32 -11.35
CA LEU A 67 8.61 4.49 -10.12
C LEU A 67 7.10 4.42 -10.35
N ALA A 68 6.61 4.99 -11.45
CA ALA A 68 5.20 4.91 -11.83
C ALA A 68 4.77 3.48 -12.19
N THR A 69 5.61 2.73 -12.91
CA THR A 69 5.31 1.34 -13.30
C THR A 69 5.44 0.36 -12.14
N ASN A 70 6.37 0.61 -11.21
CA ASN A 70 6.54 -0.26 -10.03
C ASN A 70 5.64 0.15 -8.85
N LEU A 71 4.71 1.08 -9.05
CA LEU A 71 3.80 1.50 -8.00
C LEU A 71 2.84 0.34 -7.68
N PRO A 72 2.66 -0.04 -6.40
CA PRO A 72 1.74 -1.11 -6.04
C PRO A 72 0.31 -0.82 -6.54
N GLY A 73 -0.20 -1.66 -7.43
CA GLY A 73 -1.50 -1.46 -8.07
C GLY A 73 -1.48 -0.60 -9.34
N GLY A 74 -0.31 -0.12 -9.79
CA GLY A 74 -0.15 0.69 -11.00
C GLY A 74 -0.37 -0.06 -12.32
N ASP A 75 -0.27 -1.40 -12.31
CA ASP A 75 -0.54 -2.25 -13.48
C ASP A 75 -2.04 -2.49 -13.72
N LEU A 76 -2.87 -2.24 -12.70
CA LEU A 76 -4.30 -2.48 -12.75
C LEU A 76 -5.02 -1.21 -13.17
N ARG A 77 -5.97 -1.34 -14.09
CA ARG A 77 -6.93 -0.28 -14.38
C ARG A 77 -7.76 0.03 -13.14
N ILE A 78 -8.29 1.24 -13.05
CA ILE A 78 -9.08 1.68 -11.89
C ILE A 78 -10.26 0.72 -11.67
N GLU A 79 -10.89 0.27 -12.75
CA GLU A 79 -11.99 -0.68 -12.72
C GLU A 79 -11.56 -2.03 -12.11
N GLU A 80 -10.41 -2.55 -12.55
CA GLU A 80 -9.85 -3.81 -12.03
C GLU A 80 -9.47 -3.70 -10.54
N GLN A 81 -9.02 -2.51 -10.10
CA GLN A 81 -8.73 -2.27 -8.68
C GLN A 81 -10.01 -2.29 -7.84
N VAL A 82 -11.13 -1.74 -8.35
CA VAL A 82 -12.43 -1.78 -7.66
C VAL A 82 -12.91 -3.22 -7.50
N ASP A 83 -12.80 -4.04 -8.54
CA ASP A 83 -13.20 -5.45 -8.51
C ASP A 83 -12.38 -6.25 -7.50
N VAL A 84 -11.06 -6.00 -7.43
CA VAL A 84 -10.18 -6.65 -6.44
C VAL A 84 -10.54 -6.21 -5.01
N ILE A 85 -10.84 -4.94 -4.79
CA ILE A 85 -11.27 -4.43 -3.48
C ILE A 85 -12.57 -5.10 -3.04
N GLU A 86 -13.55 -5.22 -3.95
CA GLU A 86 -14.81 -5.89 -3.68
C GLU A 86 -14.58 -7.36 -3.31
N MET A 87 -13.85 -8.11 -4.13
CA MET A 87 -13.53 -9.51 -3.89
C MET A 87 -12.81 -9.72 -2.55
N LEU A 88 -11.79 -8.90 -2.23
CA LEU A 88 -11.05 -9.00 -0.97
C LEU A 88 -11.93 -8.66 0.25
N THR A 89 -12.85 -7.71 0.08
CA THR A 89 -13.82 -7.33 1.11
C THR A 89 -14.77 -8.47 1.41
N GLU A 90 -15.34 -9.10 0.39
CA GLU A 90 -16.21 -10.27 0.56
C GLU A 90 -15.48 -11.44 1.22
N LEU A 91 -14.22 -11.68 0.83
CA LEU A 91 -13.40 -12.76 1.36
C LEU A 91 -13.09 -12.54 2.84
N ARG A 92 -12.75 -11.31 3.23
CA ARG A 92 -12.57 -10.90 4.63
C ARG A 92 -13.85 -11.15 5.44
N ASP A 93 -15.00 -10.72 4.92
CA ASP A 93 -16.27 -10.80 5.66
C ASP A 93 -16.77 -12.25 5.78
N ARG A 94 -16.51 -13.08 4.76
CA ARG A 94 -16.74 -14.52 4.83
C ARG A 94 -15.86 -15.17 5.89
N LYS A 95 -14.56 -14.84 5.92
CA LYS A 95 -13.62 -15.38 6.92
C LYS A 95 -13.98 -14.95 8.34
N ARG A 96 -14.42 -13.71 8.53
CA ARG A 96 -14.93 -13.23 9.83
C ARG A 96 -16.15 -14.01 10.30
N ARG A 97 -17.12 -14.28 9.42
CA ARG A 97 -18.28 -15.12 9.75
C ARG A 97 -17.87 -16.55 10.12
N GLN A 98 -16.99 -17.17 9.35
CA GLN A 98 -16.48 -18.50 9.65
C GLN A 98 -15.77 -18.55 11.01
N LEU A 99 -14.97 -17.53 11.33
CA LEU A 99 -14.31 -17.43 12.64
C LEU A 99 -15.31 -17.23 13.78
N ALA A 100 -16.35 -16.42 13.58
CA ALA A 100 -17.40 -16.22 14.57
C ALA A 100 -18.17 -17.53 14.85
N GLU A 101 -18.52 -18.27 13.80
CA GLU A 101 -19.18 -19.59 13.91
C GLU A 101 -18.28 -20.64 14.57
N PHE A 102 -16.97 -20.63 14.28
CA PHE A 102 -16.02 -21.50 14.95
C PHE A 102 -15.89 -21.16 16.44
N SER A 103 -15.78 -19.87 16.76
CA SER A 103 -15.66 -19.39 18.13
C SER A 103 -16.91 -19.67 18.96
N SER A 104 -18.11 -19.56 18.37
CA SER A 104 -19.37 -19.86 19.09
C SER A 104 -19.50 -21.36 19.37
N ARG A 105 -19.17 -22.22 18.40
CA ARG A 105 -19.20 -23.69 18.57
C ARG A 105 -18.22 -24.18 19.64
N THR A 106 -17.06 -23.55 19.79
CA THR A 106 -16.13 -23.89 20.87
C THR A 106 -16.66 -23.52 22.26
N MET A 107 -17.57 -22.55 22.37
CA MET A 107 -18.20 -22.18 23.65
C MET A 107 -19.40 -23.07 23.98
N ASP A 108 -20.19 -23.51 22.99
CA ASP A 108 -21.30 -24.44 23.20
C ASP A 108 -20.84 -25.87 23.53
N ALA A 109 -19.69 -26.30 22.99
CA ALA A 109 -19.09 -27.59 23.35
C ALA A 109 -18.46 -27.60 24.77
N ALA A 110 -18.33 -26.44 25.42
CA ALA A 110 -17.69 -26.27 26.72
C ALA A 110 -18.66 -26.08 27.91
N GLY A 111 -19.97 -26.30 27.75
CA GLY A 111 -20.91 -26.44 28.88
C GLY A 111 -22.38 -26.65 28.47
N PRO A 112 -23.27 -27.23 29.31
CA PRO A 112 -23.10 -27.65 30.70
C PRO A 112 -23.16 -29.19 30.88
N THR A 113 -22.29 -29.75 31.73
CA THR A 113 -22.50 -31.09 32.27
C THR A 113 -23.69 -31.05 33.24
N LEU A 114 -24.85 -31.53 32.78
CA LEU A 114 -26.04 -31.74 33.58
C LEU A 114 -25.74 -32.78 34.68
N ASN A 115 -25.44 -32.32 35.89
CA ASN A 115 -25.40 -33.13 37.10
C ASN A 115 -26.84 -33.45 37.55
N SER A 116 -27.39 -34.58 37.11
CA SER A 116 -28.62 -35.13 37.67
C SER A 116 -28.32 -35.79 39.02
N SER A 117 -28.35 -34.97 40.07
CA SER A 117 -28.36 -35.39 41.47
C SER A 117 -29.66 -36.15 41.77
N SER A 118 -29.67 -37.47 41.65
CA SER A 118 -30.72 -38.34 42.18
C SER A 118 -30.70 -38.28 43.71
N SER A 119 -31.54 -37.41 44.27
CA SER A 119 -32.00 -37.54 45.66
C SER A 119 -33.06 -38.64 45.70
N ASP A 120 -32.69 -39.83 46.17
CA ASP A 120 -33.66 -40.79 46.70
C ASP A 120 -33.29 -41.09 48.15
N SER A 121 -34.22 -40.73 49.02
CA SER A 121 -34.05 -40.60 50.47
C SER A 121 -34.84 -41.70 51.15
N MET A 122 -34.17 -42.43 52.05
CA MET A 122 -34.67 -43.17 53.21
C MET A 122 -36.10 -43.78 53.15
N MET A 123 -36.18 -45.11 53.16
CA MET A 123 -37.10 -45.83 54.05
C MET A 123 -36.56 -47.23 54.35
N THR A 124 -35.79 -47.36 55.43
CA THR A 124 -35.58 -48.64 56.13
C THR A 124 -36.69 -48.82 57.16
N LEU A 125 -37.44 -49.91 57.06
CA LEU A 125 -38.18 -50.55 58.15
C LEU A 125 -37.78 -52.02 58.16
#